data_AF-A0A838TG97-F1
#
_entry.id   AF-A0A838TG97-F1
#
_cell.length_a   1.000
_cell.length_b   1.000
_cell.length_c   1.000
_cell.angle_alpha   90.00
_cell.angle_beta   90.00
_cell.angle_gamma   90.00
#
_symmetry.space_group_name_H-M   'P 1'
#
loop_
_entity.id
_entity.type
_entity.pdbx_description
1 polymer ?
#
loop_
_entity_poly.entity_id
_entity_poly.type
_entity_poly.pdbx_seq_one_letter_code
_entity_poly.pdbx_strand_id
1 'polypeptide(L)' 'MGADQGAPFSAYIVTAKPGQGPPLHTHPYVEVAFTIEGTATITVGEEARAVQAGGIVVIPANTPIVS' A
#
# COMPACT_ATOMS: atom_id res chain seq x y z
N MET A 1 7.99 -8.27 -11.13
CA MET A 1 6.89 -8.59 -10.18
C MET A 1 7.05 -10.01 -9.67
N GLY A 2 6.34 -10.40 -8.61
CA GLY A 2 6.35 -11.77 -8.09
C GLY A 2 5.96 -12.82 -9.13
N ALA A 3 5.02 -12.50 -10.03
CA ALA A 3 4.59 -13.38 -11.11
C ALA A 3 5.75 -13.81 -12.03
N ASP A 4 6.72 -12.91 -12.30
CA ASP A 4 7.90 -13.22 -13.12
C ASP A 4 8.84 -14.23 -12.44
N GLN A 5 8.65 -14.45 -11.14
CA GLN A 5 9.39 -15.39 -10.30
C GLN A 5 8.55 -16.63 -9.91
N GLY A 6 7.33 -16.77 -10.48
CA GLY A 6 6.39 -17.83 -10.10
C GLY A 6 5.80 -17.68 -8.70
N ALA A 7 5.94 -16.50 -8.07
CA ALA A 7 5.42 -16.24 -6.73
C ALA A 7 3.97 -15.71 -6.78
N PRO A 8 3.10 -16.10 -5.83
CA PRO A 8 1.71 -15.65 -5.80
C PRO A 8 1.53 -14.24 -5.23
N PHE A 9 2.62 -13.56 -4.84
CA PHE A 9 2.62 -12.20 -4.32
C PHE A 9 3.87 -11.46 -4.78
N SER A 10 3.81 -10.13 -4.74
CA SER A 10 4.99 -9.27 -4.84
C SER A 10 5.19 -8.54 -3.52
N ALA A 11 6.43 -8.28 -3.15
CA ALA A 11 6.77 -7.47 -1.98
C ALA A 11 7.83 -6.45 -2.37
N TYR A 12 7.70 -5.24 -1.85
CA TYR A 12 8.60 -4.12 -2.13
C TYR A 12 8.83 -3.34 -0.84
N ILE A 13 10.06 -2.83 -0.67
CA ILE A 13 10.33 -1.78 0.31
C ILE A 13 10.34 -0.47 -0.45
N VAL A 14 9.42 0.43 -0.07
CA VAL A 14 9.29 1.75 -0.69
C VAL A 14 9.74 2.80 0.31
N THR A 15 10.63 3.69 -0.10
CA THR A 15 10.99 4.90 0.64
C THR A 15 10.48 6.10 -0.14
N ALA A 16 9.62 6.89 0.48
CA ALA A 16 9.02 8.06 -0.14
C ALA A 16 9.21 9.29 0.75
N LYS A 17 9.36 10.47 0.13
CA LYS A 17 9.32 11.74 0.86
C LYS A 17 7.86 12.10 1.18
N PRO A 18 7.61 12.98 2.17
CA PRO A 18 6.26 13.49 2.41
C PRO A 18 5.60 14.02 1.13
N GLY A 19 4.36 13.58 0.87
CA GLY A 19 3.61 13.93 -0.35
C GLY A 19 4.00 13.13 -1.60
N GLN A 20 4.85 12.12 -1.47
CA GLN A 20 5.17 11.18 -2.55
C GLN A 20 4.60 9.79 -2.24
N GLY A 21 4.10 9.14 -3.28
CA GLY A 21 3.61 7.78 -3.26
C GLY A 21 2.94 7.44 -4.59
N PRO A 22 2.47 6.20 -4.77
CA PRO A 22 1.70 5.83 -5.95
C PRO A 22 0.47 6.74 -6.13
N PRO A 23 0.17 7.18 -7.36
CA PRO A 23 -1.09 7.88 -7.63
C PRO A 23 -2.29 6.95 -7.37
N LEU A 24 -3.51 7.49 -7.36
CA LEU A 24 -4.74 6.71 -7.19
C LEU A 24 -4.83 5.55 -8.19
N HIS A 25 -4.98 4.32 -7.68
CA HIS A 25 -5.07 3.10 -8.50
C HIS A 25 -5.88 2.00 -7.81
N THR A 26 -6.02 0.85 -8.48
CA THR A 26 -6.67 -0.37 -7.96
C THR A 26 -5.88 -1.61 -8.34
N HIS A 27 -6.05 -2.69 -7.58
CA HIS A 27 -5.51 -4.00 -7.88
C HIS A 27 -6.61 -5.07 -7.87
N PRO A 28 -6.55 -6.10 -8.73
CA PRO A 28 -7.49 -7.22 -8.71
C PRO A 28 -7.18 -8.25 -7.60
N TYR A 29 -6.34 -7.88 -6.63
CA TYR A 29 -5.90 -8.72 -5.51
C TYR A 29 -5.77 -7.86 -4.25
N VAL A 30 -5.68 -8.52 -3.09
CA VAL A 30 -5.44 -7.85 -1.81
C VAL A 30 -4.02 -7.30 -1.78
N GLU A 31 -3.89 -6.04 -1.36
CA GLU A 31 -2.60 -5.43 -1.01
C GLU A 31 -2.52 -5.28 0.51
N VAL A 32 -1.30 -5.44 1.05
CA VAL A 32 -1.02 -5.19 2.47
C VAL A 32 0.14 -4.21 2.55
N ALA A 33 -0.12 -3.04 3.13
CA ALA A 33 0.89 -2.01 3.36
C ALA A 33 1.35 -2.04 4.82
N PHE A 34 2.67 -2.13 5.01
CA PHE A 34 3.31 -2.05 6.32
C PHE A 34 4.05 -0.72 6.41
N THR A 35 3.73 0.10 7.42
CA THR A 35 4.55 1.27 7.72
C THR A 35 5.74 0.79 8.56
N ILE A 36 6.92 0.71 7.96
CA ILE A 36 8.14 0.26 8.65
C ILE A 36 8.69 1.39 9.54
N GLU A 37 8.81 2.59 8.98
CA GLU A 37 9.31 3.79 9.66
C GLU A 37 8.48 5.02 9.27
N GLY A 38 8.47 6.03 10.14
CA GLY A 38 7.72 7.28 9.91
C GLY A 38 6.20 7.12 10.03
N THR A 39 5.49 7.92 9.23
CA THR A 39 4.02 7.94 9.16
C THR A 39 3.60 8.06 7.69
N ALA A 40 2.64 7.23 7.29
CA ALA A 40 1.98 7.32 5.98
C ALA A 40 0.51 7.70 6.16
N THR A 41 -0.05 8.42 5.19
CA THR A 41 -1.51 8.56 5.07
C THR A 41 -1.94 7.68 3.93
N ILE A 42 -2.71 6.63 4.19
CA ILE A 42 -3.20 5.71 3.17
C ILE A 42 -4.72 5.87 3.09
N THR A 43 -5.22 6.19 1.91
CA THR A 43 -6.65 6.22 1.64
C THR A 43 -7.07 4.91 0.98
N VAL A 44 -8.07 4.25 1.58
CA VAL A 44 -8.66 3.00 1.11
C VAL A 44 -10.14 3.25 0.79
N GLY A 45 -10.48 3.24 -0.49
CA GLY A 45 -11.77 3.70 -0.97
C GLY A 45 -11.95 5.19 -0.65
N GLU A 46 -12.86 5.49 0.27
CA GLU A 46 -13.15 6.85 0.73
C GLU A 46 -12.53 7.17 2.11
N GLU A 47 -11.91 6.18 2.76
CA GLU A 47 -11.42 6.31 4.13
C GLU A 47 -9.92 6.58 4.16
N ALA A 48 -9.52 7.75 4.65
CA ALA A 48 -8.12 8.11 4.89
C ALA A 48 -7.66 7.69 6.28
N ARG A 49 -6.51 7.01 6.35
CA ARG A 49 -5.92 6.50 7.60
C ARG A 49 -4.50 7.03 7.77
N ALA A 50 -4.20 7.65 8.89
CA ALA A 50 -2.83 7.91 9.30
C ALA A 50 -2.25 6.66 9.98
N VAL A 51 -1.14 6.15 9.45
CA VAL A 51 -0.56 4.86 9.84
C VAL A 51 0.89 5.11 10.25
N GLN A 52 1.18 4.95 11.55
CA GLN A 52 2.53 5.10 12.10
C GLN A 52 3.35 3.83 11.94
N ALA A 53 4.66 3.92 12.17
CA ALA A 53 5.58 2.78 12.21
C ALA A 53 5.03 1.60 13.03
N GLY A 54 5.13 0.39 12.48
CA GLY A 54 4.52 -0.84 13.01
C GLY A 54 3.05 -1.04 12.62
N GLY A 55 2.41 -0.05 12.01
CA GLY A 55 1.04 -0.14 11.53
C GLY A 55 0.91 -0.94 10.24
N ILE A 56 -0.27 -1.55 10.06
CA ILE A 56 -0.61 -2.39 8.91
C ILE A 56 -1.95 -1.94 8.35
N VAL A 57 -2.03 -1.81 7.03
CA VAL A 57 -3.29 -1.60 6.32
C VAL A 57 -3.50 -2.75 5.34
N VAL A 58 -4.68 -3.36 5.41
CA VAL A 58 -5.13 -4.33 4.42
C VAL A 58 -6.09 -3.61 3.46
N ILE A 59 -5.80 -3.70 2.17
CA ILE A 59 -6.56 -3.10 1.09
C ILE A 59 -7.25 -4.22 0.30
N PRO A 60 -8.60 -4.30 0.34
CA PRO A 60 -9.31 -5.34 -0.40
C PRO A 60 -9.14 -5.21 -1.91
N ALA A 61 -9.28 -6.34 -2.62
CA ALA A 61 -9.26 -6.35 -4.08
C ALA A 61 -10.30 -5.38 -4.66
N ASN A 62 -9.96 -4.76 -5.79
CA ASN A 62 -10.76 -3.78 -6.52
C ASN A 62 -11.16 -2.54 -5.71
N THR A 63 -10.45 -2.26 -4.61
CA THR A 63 -10.66 -1.05 -3.81
C THR A 63 -9.67 0.03 -4.24
N PRO A 64 -10.12 1.29 -4.51
CA PRO A 64 -9.22 2.39 -4.79
C PRO A 64 -8.23 2.65 -3.66
N ILE A 65 -6.96 2.88 -3.99
CA ILE A 65 -5.90 3.19 -3.04
C ILE A 65 -5.06 4.38 -3.52
N VAL A 66 -4.72 5.27 -2.59
CA VAL A 66 -3.69 6.31 -2.76
C VAL A 66 -2.96 6.51 -1.43
N SER A 67 -1.65 6.79 -1.48
CA SER A 67 -0.79 6.99 -0.31
C SER A 67 0.24 8.09 -0.54
#